data_AF-A0A388TKW3-F1
#
_entry.id   AF-A0A388TKW3-F1
#
_cell.length_a   1.000
_cell.length_b   1.000
_cell.length_c   1.000
_cell.angle_alpha   90.00
_cell.angle_beta   90.00
_cell.angle_gamma   90.00
#
_symmetry.space_group_name_H-M   'P 1'
#
loop_
_entity.id
_entity.type
_entity.pdbx_description
1 polymer ?
#
loop_
_entity_poly.entity_id
_entity_poly.type
_entity_poly.pdbx_seq_one_letter_code
_entity_poly.pdbx_strand_id
1 'polypeptide(L)'
;MSAYTVEMEISGNTAMWTRPDTGDCPVSYPAPTYSAVRAIFESVLWGPAIVVVPVKVEICAPLQYHSYYTNYGGPLRENEAVKGG
;
A
#
# COMPACT_ATOMS: atom_id res chain seq x y z
N MET A 1 -11.16 18.09 -24.72
CA MET A 1 -11.16 16.65 -24.40
C MET A 1 -12.05 16.47 -23.19
N SER A 2 -13.11 15.67 -23.25
CA SER A 2 -13.90 15.37 -22.05
C SER A 2 -13.13 14.36 -21.19
N ALA A 3 -13.03 14.63 -19.89
CA ALA A 3 -12.50 13.65 -18.95
C ALA A 3 -13.47 12.45 -18.86
N TYR A 4 -12.93 11.23 -18.93
CA TYR A 4 -13.70 10.02 -18.67
C TYR A 4 -13.46 9.60 -17.22
N THR A 5 -14.52 9.62 -16.41
CA THR A 5 -14.43 9.27 -14.98
C THR A 5 -14.53 7.76 -14.80
N VAL A 6 -13.64 7.21 -13.99
CA VAL A 6 -13.64 5.81 -13.56
C VAL A 6 -13.62 5.73 -12.05
N GLU A 7 -14.30 4.73 -11.51
CA GLU A 7 -14.42 4.49 -10.07
C GLU A 7 -14.19 3.01 -9.80
N MET A 8 -13.61 2.71 -8.63
CA MET A 8 -13.31 1.34 -8.22
C MET A 8 -13.34 1.27 -6.69
N GLU A 9 -14.00 0.27 -6.16
CA GLU A 9 -13.95 -0.09 -4.75
C GLU A 9 -12.89 -1.17 -4.53
N ILE A 10 -12.09 -1.02 -3.48
CA ILE A 10 -11.10 -2.02 -3.05
C ILE A 10 -11.28 -2.30 -1.57
N SER A 11 -11.04 -3.54 -1.16
CA SER A 11 -11.08 -3.96 0.24
C SER A 11 -10.04 -5.04 0.51
N GLY A 12 -9.66 -5.19 1.77
CA GLY A 12 -8.69 -6.18 2.20
C GLY A 12 -8.59 -6.21 3.73
N ASN A 13 -8.07 -7.31 4.27
CA ASN A 13 -7.93 -7.48 5.72
C ASN A 13 -6.92 -6.50 6.35
N THR A 14 -5.91 -6.08 5.59
CA THR A 14 -4.89 -5.11 6.00
C THR A 14 -4.37 -4.33 4.80
N ALA A 15 -3.81 -3.15 5.05
CA ALA A 15 -3.16 -2.32 4.05
C ALA A 15 -1.90 -1.67 4.64
N MET A 16 -0.89 -1.43 3.80
CA MET A 16 0.34 -0.76 4.18
C MET A 16 0.68 0.33 3.16
N TRP A 17 0.42 1.58 3.53
CA TRP A 17 0.78 2.77 2.78
C TRP A 17 2.05 3.37 3.39
N THR A 18 3.21 2.75 3.15
CA THR A 18 4.43 3.01 3.92
C THR A 18 4.82 4.48 3.98
N ARG A 19 5.01 4.97 5.20
CA ARG A 19 5.62 6.26 5.48
C ARG A 19 7.14 6.21 5.27
N PRO A 20 7.71 7.11 4.44
CA PRO A 20 9.15 7.09 4.16
C PRO A 20 10.00 7.52 5.37
N ASP A 21 9.42 8.22 6.34
CA ASP A 21 10.11 8.74 7.52
C ASP A 21 10.24 7.73 8.67
N THR A 22 9.63 6.54 8.57
CA THR A 22 9.62 5.55 9.67
C THR A 22 10.63 4.41 9.51
N GLY A 23 11.50 4.48 8.49
CA GLY A 23 12.71 3.66 8.40
C GLY A 23 12.47 2.15 8.55
N ASP A 24 13.14 1.55 9.54
CA ASP A 24 13.12 0.12 9.86
C ASP A 24 11.83 -0.35 10.55
N CYS A 25 11.01 0.58 11.03
CA CYS A 25 9.71 0.33 11.67
C CYS A 25 8.60 0.87 10.76
N PRO A 26 8.22 0.17 9.68
CA PRO A 26 7.24 0.67 8.70
C PRO A 26 5.89 0.97 9.36
N VAL A 27 5.43 2.21 9.20
CA VAL A 27 4.10 2.66 9.62
C VAL A 27 3.30 3.08 8.39
N SER A 28 2.03 2.69 8.33
CA SER A 28 1.14 3.10 7.24
C SER A 28 0.65 4.53 7.43
N TYR A 29 0.53 5.29 6.33
CA TYR A 29 -0.39 6.42 6.23
C TYR A 29 -1.83 5.96 6.50
N PRO A 30 -2.74 6.86 6.92
CA PRO A 30 -4.15 6.52 7.10
C PRO A 30 -4.87 6.20 5.79
N ALA A 31 -4.41 6.74 4.66
CA ALA A 31 -5.04 6.58 3.36
C ALA A 31 -4.00 6.22 2.28
N PRO A 32 -4.40 5.59 1.18
CA PRO A 32 -3.50 5.33 0.07
C PRO A 32 -2.94 6.64 -0.50
N THR A 33 -1.67 6.60 -0.87
CA THR A 33 -1.00 7.73 -1.53
C THR A 33 -1.46 7.85 -2.98
N TYR A 34 -1.27 9.03 -3.59
CA TYR A 34 -1.57 9.26 -5.01
C TYR A 34 -0.93 8.19 -5.91
N SER A 35 0.35 7.85 -5.66
CA SER A 35 1.06 6.82 -6.42
C SER A 35 0.46 5.43 -6.22
N ALA A 36 0.04 5.09 -5.00
CA ALA A 36 -0.62 3.81 -4.72
C ALA A 36 -1.95 3.70 -5.48
N VAL A 37 -2.82 4.73 -5.40
CA VAL A 37 -4.11 4.72 -6.11
C VAL A 37 -3.90 4.58 -7.62
N ARG A 38 -2.97 5.34 -8.19
CA ARG A 38 -2.62 5.24 -9.61
C ARG A 38 -2.17 3.82 -9.97
N ALA A 39 -1.25 3.25 -9.20
CA ALA A 39 -0.73 1.90 -9.44
C ALA A 39 -1.80 0.81 -9.34
N ILE A 40 -2.79 0.96 -8.45
CA ILE A 40 -3.91 0.01 -8.33
C ILE A 40 -4.75 0.01 -9.63
N PHE A 41 -5.09 1.17 -10.19
CA PHE A 41 -5.76 1.22 -11.49
C PHE A 41 -4.89 0.65 -12.62
N GLU A 42 -3.61 1.01 -12.67
CA GLU A 42 -2.66 0.51 -13.68
C GLU A 42 -2.45 -1.01 -13.56
N SER A 43 -2.65 -1.60 -12.38
CA SER A 43 -2.59 -3.06 -12.20
C SER A 43 -3.76 -3.81 -12.87
N VAL A 44 -4.89 -3.14 -13.10
CA VAL A 44 -6.05 -3.69 -13.79
C VAL A 44 -5.92 -3.50 -15.30
N LEU A 45 -5.61 -2.27 -15.73
CA LEU A 45 -5.40 -1.93 -17.14
C LEU A 45 -4.36 -0.84 -17.29
N TRP A 46 -3.33 -1.13 -18.07
CA TRP A 46 -2.26 -0.19 -18.39
C TRP A 46 -1.96 -0.19 -19.89
N GLY A 47 -1.57 0.97 -20.40
CA GLY A 47 -1.05 1.12 -21.75
C GLY A 47 -0.36 2.48 -21.92
N PRO A 48 0.57 2.62 -22.89
CA PRO A 48 1.35 3.86 -23.06
C PRO A 48 0.52 5.07 -23.49
N ALA A 49 -0.69 4.84 -24.00
CA ALA A 49 -1.63 5.89 -24.40
C ALA A 49 -2.69 6.22 -23.34
N ILE A 50 -2.63 5.58 -22.17
CA ILE A 50 -3.64 5.70 -21.11
C ILE A 50 -2.96 6.20 -19.85
N VAL A 51 -3.56 7.19 -19.20
CA VAL A 51 -3.13 7.68 -17.89
C VAL A 51 -4.37 7.82 -17.01
N VAL A 52 -4.35 7.17 -15.85
CA VAL A 52 -5.34 7.40 -14.80
C VAL A 52 -4.81 8.45 -13.85
N VAL A 53 -5.60 9.50 -13.61
CA VAL A 53 -5.29 10.59 -12.70
C VAL A 53 -6.22 10.47 -11.48
N PRO A 54 -5.74 9.99 -10.33
CA PRO A 54 -6.52 9.98 -9.10
C PRO A 54 -6.94 11.38 -8.68
N VAL A 55 -8.23 11.59 -8.47
CA VAL A 55 -8.80 12.88 -8.05
C VAL A 55 -9.45 12.84 -6.67
N LYS A 56 -9.86 11.66 -6.21
CA LYS A 56 -10.60 11.47 -4.97
C LYS A 56 -10.38 10.05 -4.43
N VAL A 57 -10.36 9.94 -3.11
CA VAL A 57 -10.40 8.69 -2.36
C VAL A 57 -11.46 8.84 -1.28
N GLU A 58 -12.27 7.80 -1.09
CA GLU A 58 -13.24 7.71 0.00
C GLU A 58 -12.86 6.56 0.92
N ILE A 59 -12.92 6.81 2.23
CA ILE A 59 -12.62 5.81 3.25
C ILE A 59 -13.94 5.17 3.66
N CYS A 60 -14.15 3.92 3.25
CA CYS A 60 -15.43 3.21 3.43
C CYS A 60 -15.56 2.48 4.79
N ALA A 61 -14.50 2.45 5.60
CA ALA A 61 -14.49 1.79 6.91
C ALA A 61 -13.63 2.57 7.92
N PRO A 62 -13.88 2.44 9.24
CA PRO A 62 -13.08 3.11 10.26
C PRO A 62 -11.59 2.79 10.17
N LEU A 63 -10.74 3.81 10.34
CA LEU A 63 -9.29 3.64 10.37
C LEU A 63 -8.87 2.88 11.62
N GLN A 64 -8.24 1.72 11.44
CA GLN A 64 -7.73 0.89 12.51
C GLN A 64 -6.29 0.47 12.21
N TYR A 65 -5.42 0.64 13.19
CA TYR A 65 -4.02 0.21 13.12
C TYR A 65 -3.82 -1.05 13.98
N HIS A 66 -2.95 -1.93 13.54
CA HIS A 66 -2.44 -3.04 14.33
C HIS A 66 -0.94 -3.21 14.09
N SER A 67 -0.26 -3.73 15.10
CA SER A 67 1.14 -4.14 14.96
C SER A 67 1.20 -5.44 14.16
N TYR A 68 2.19 -5.54 13.28
CA TYR A 68 2.52 -6.76 12.55
C TYR A 68 4.04 -6.98 12.64
N TYR A 69 4.45 -8.24 12.59
CA TYR A 69 5.85 -8.63 12.65
C TYR A 69 6.23 -9.28 11.32
N THR A 70 7.34 -8.87 10.75
CA THR A 70 7.92 -9.51 9.58
C THR A 70 9.12 -10.36 10.01
N ASN A 71 9.32 -11.48 9.33
CA ASN A 71 10.53 -12.27 9.55
C ASN A 71 11.74 -11.47 9.05
N TYR A 72 12.54 -10.92 9.96
CA TYR A 72 13.76 -10.21 9.60
C TYR A 72 14.76 -11.22 9.01
N GLY A 73 15.16 -11.01 7.75
CA GLY A 73 16.15 -11.84 7.04
C GLY A 73 17.53 -11.18 6.91
N GLY A 74 17.74 -10.04 7.57
CA GLY A 74 18.99 -9.29 7.46
C GLY A 74 20.14 -9.86 8.31
N PRO A 75 21.35 -9.32 8.15
CA PRO A 75 22.56 -9.86 8.79
C PRO A 75 22.55 -9.77 10.32
N LEU A 76 21.69 -8.95 10.91
CA LEU A 76 21.51 -8.83 12.36
C LEU A 76 20.53 -9.85 12.95
N ARG A 77 20.00 -10.79 12.14
CA ARG A 77 19.07 -11.81 12.63
C ARG A 77 19.81 -12.72 13.62
N GLU A 78 19.25 -12.89 14.81
CA GLU A 78 19.84 -13.77 15.82
C GLU A 78 19.95 -15.21 15.30
N ASN A 79 21.13 -15.81 15.46
CA ASN A 79 21.41 -17.17 14.98
C ASN A 79 20.49 -18.23 15.62
N GLU A 80 20.00 -17.99 16.85
CA GLU A 80 19.06 -18.89 17.52
C GLU A 80 17.68 -18.87 16.85
N ALA A 81 17.23 -17.69 16.38
CA ALA A 81 15.99 -17.52 15.61
C ALA A 81 16.06 -18.05 14.16
N VAL A 82 17.24 -18.51 13.71
CA VAL A 82 17.45 -19.18 12.41
C VAL A 82 17.34 -20.70 12.55
N LYS A 83 17.81 -21.26 13.67
CA LYS A 83 17.93 -22.72 13.85
C LYS A 83 16.62 -23.43 14.20
N GLY A 84 15.64 -22.70 14.74
CA GLY A 84 14.35 -23.25 15.19
C GLY A 84 13.19 -23.06 14.22
N GLY A 85 13.46 -22.92 12.91
CA GLY A 85 12.45 -22.71 11.87
C GLY A 85 11.25 -23.66 11.98
#